data_AF-A0A6I3U6V3-F1
#
_entry.id   AF-A0A6I3U6V3-F1
#
_cell.length_a   1.000
_cell.length_b   1.000
_cell.length_c   1.000
_cell.angle_alpha   90.00
_cell.angle_beta   90.00
_cell.angle_gamma   90.00
#
_symmetry.space_group_name_H-M   'P 1'
#
loop_
_entity.id
_entity.type
_entity.pdbx_description
1 polymer ?
#
loop_
_entity_poly.entity_id
_entity_poly.type
_entity_poly.pdbx_seq_one_letter_code
_entity_poly.pdbx_strand_id
1 'polypeptide(L)'
;ELNLCHGSVGTISCLDAILKDEENLLIKESIDFYFDNVVSQVIKPELSTDLNTMNTFSFMLGVSGVVYEISRKQDDRLLNVLLLELKRT
;
A
#
# COMPACT_ATOMS: atom_id res chain seq x y z
N GLU A 1 -1.10 9.66 -6.90
CA GLU A 1 -0.19 8.57 -7.31
C GLU A 1 -0.39 7.37 -6.40
N LEU A 2 -0.11 6.16 -6.88
CA LEU A 2 -0.34 4.89 -6.19
C LEU A 2 0.92 4.34 -5.53
N ASN A 3 2.12 4.75 -5.96
CA ASN A 3 3.37 4.10 -5.56
C ASN A 3 3.69 4.13 -4.04
N LEU A 4 4.68 3.33 -3.62
CA LEU A 4 5.13 3.23 -2.23
C LEU A 4 5.88 4.47 -1.74
N CYS A 5 6.62 5.16 -2.62
CA CYS A 5 7.53 6.22 -2.22
C CYS A 5 6.81 7.51 -1.79
N HIS A 6 5.74 7.89 -2.48
CA HIS A 6 4.99 9.13 -2.25
C HIS A 6 3.53 9.03 -2.72
N GLY A 7 3.01 7.81 -2.87
CA GLY A 7 1.63 7.56 -3.26
C GLY A 7 0.77 6.96 -2.16
N SER A 8 -0.48 6.67 -2.51
CA SER A 8 -1.50 6.16 -1.58
C SER A 8 -1.08 4.87 -0.88
N VAL A 9 -0.32 4.00 -1.54
CA VAL A 9 0.13 2.73 -0.96
C VAL A 9 1.13 2.96 0.16
N GLY A 10 2.04 3.93 0.01
CA GLY A 10 2.93 4.32 1.12
C GLY A 10 2.16 4.85 2.33
N THR A 11 1.12 5.65 2.09
CA THR A 11 0.22 6.15 3.14
C THR A 11 -0.51 5.00 3.85
N ILE A 12 -1.08 4.04 3.11
CA ILE A 12 -1.73 2.86 3.69
C ILE A 12 -0.77 2.10 4.60
N SER A 13 0.46 1.87 4.13
CA SER A 13 1.49 1.14 4.88
C SER A 13 1.82 1.79 6.22
N CYS A 14 1.89 3.12 6.26
CA CYS A 14 2.12 3.88 7.49
C CYS A 14 0.90 3.84 8.44
N LEU A 15 -0.30 4.07 7.91
CA LEU A 15 -1.53 4.03 8.70
C LEU A 15 -1.77 2.65 9.31
N ASP A 16 -1.47 1.59 8.56
CA ASP A 16 -1.57 0.20 9.04
C ASP A 16 -0.64 -0.07 10.23
N ALA A 17 0.58 0.48 10.21
CA ALA A 17 1.49 0.36 11.33
C ALA A 17 1.00 1.11 12.58
N ILE A 18 0.45 2.31 12.40
CA ILE A 18 -0.15 3.08 13.51
C ILE A 18 -1.36 2.30 14.08
N LEU A 19 -2.20 1.71 13.23
CA LEU A 19 -3.38 0.95 13.66
C LEU A 19 -3.01 -0.29 14.50
N LYS A 20 -1.83 -0.89 14.28
CA LYS A 20 -1.35 -2.02 15.10
C LYS A 20 -1.02 -1.60 16.53
N ASP A 21 -0.56 -0.36 16.73
CA ASP A 21 -0.23 0.18 18.05
C ASP A 21 -1.43 0.87 18.71
N GLU A 22 -2.36 1.39 17.91
CA GLU A 22 -3.54 2.14 18.36
C GLU A 22 -4.83 1.62 17.68
N GLU A 23 -5.72 0.98 18.45
CA GLU A 23 -7.04 0.58 17.93
C GLU A 23 -7.92 1.82 17.65
N ASN A 24 -7.83 2.35 16.43
CA ASN A 24 -8.53 3.55 16.00
C ASN A 24 -9.43 3.29 14.78
N LEU A 25 -10.74 3.44 14.97
CA LEU A 25 -11.74 3.18 13.93
C LEU A 25 -11.58 4.10 12.70
N LEU A 26 -11.24 5.38 12.90
CA LEU A 26 -11.11 6.34 11.80
C LEU A 26 -9.90 6.01 10.91
N ILE A 27 -8.81 5.51 11.52
CA ILE A 27 -7.63 5.05 10.78
C ILE A 27 -8.00 3.82 9.95
N LYS A 28 -8.72 2.86 10.53
CA LYS A 28 -9.21 1.67 9.83
C LYS A 28 -10.08 2.02 8.62
N GLU A 29 -11.09 2.87 8.80
CA GLU A 29 -11.96 3.31 7.70
C GLU A 29 -11.18 4.05 6.60
N SER A 30 -10.19 4.87 6.98
CA SER A 30 -9.32 5.56 6.02
C SER A 30 -8.49 4.57 5.20
N ILE A 31 -7.88 3.58 5.86
CA ILE A 31 -7.12 2.51 5.20
C ILE A 31 -8.00 1.77 4.21
N ASP A 32 -9.22 1.39 4.58
CA ASP A 32 -10.12 0.65 3.71
C ASP A 32 -10.54 1.48 2.48
N PHE A 33 -10.86 2.76 2.67
CA PHE A 33 -11.17 3.67 1.56
C PHE A 33 -10.00 3.80 0.57
N TYR A 34 -8.78 4.04 1.05
CA TYR A 34 -7.61 4.15 0.18
C TYR A 34 -7.31 2.82 -0.52
N PHE A 35 -7.45 1.71 0.19
CA PHE A 35 -7.15 0.38 -0.32
C PHE A 35 -8.10 -0.01 -1.46
N ASP A 36 -9.41 0.22 -1.29
CA ASP A 36 -10.41 -0.08 -2.32
C ASP A 36 -10.14 0.73 -3.61
N ASN A 37 -9.77 2.01 -3.45
CA ASN A 37 -9.36 2.83 -4.58
C ASN A 37 -8.11 2.27 -5.28
N VAL A 38 -7.07 1.88 -4.53
CA VAL A 38 -5.85 1.27 -5.10
C VAL A 38 -6.18 -0.02 -5.85
N VAL A 39 -6.93 -0.94 -5.24
CA VAL A 39 -7.32 -2.21 -5.84
C VAL A 39 -8.14 -1.99 -7.12
N SER A 40 -9.08 -1.04 -7.10
CA SER A 40 -9.90 -0.72 -8.28
C SER A 40 -9.04 -0.28 -9.47
N GLN A 41 -8.00 0.51 -9.24
CA GLN A 41 -7.10 1.01 -10.28
C GLN A 41 -6.12 -0.05 -10.78
N VAL A 42 -5.77 -1.03 -9.96
CA VAL A 42 -4.90 -2.15 -10.35
C VAL A 42 -5.66 -3.22 -11.13
N ILE A 43 -6.90 -3.55 -10.73
CA ILE A 43 -7.74 -4.54 -11.43
C ILE A 43 -8.28 -4.00 -12.75
N LYS A 44 -8.58 -2.70 -12.82
CA LYS A 44 -9.04 -2.01 -14.02
C LYS A 44 -8.00 -0.96 -14.42
N PRO A 45 -6.83 -1.38 -14.92
CA PRO A 45 -5.75 -0.46 -15.28
C PRO A 45 -6.18 0.56 -16.34
N GLU A 46 -7.15 0.23 -17.19
CA GLU A 46 -7.77 1.14 -18.16
C GLU A 46 -8.52 2.32 -17.52
N LEU A 47 -8.88 2.23 -16.23
CA LEU A 47 -9.48 3.31 -15.45
C LEU A 47 -8.46 4.04 -14.57
N SER A 48 -7.20 3.57 -14.52
CA SER A 48 -6.18 4.21 -13.70
C SER A 48 -5.78 5.56 -14.29
N THR A 49 -5.75 6.58 -13.43
CA THR A 49 -5.22 7.91 -13.78
C THR A 49 -3.72 8.03 -13.52
N ASP A 50 -3.11 7.04 -12.86
CA ASP A 50 -1.68 7.01 -12.54
C ASP A 50 -0.90 6.07 -13.47
N LEU A 51 -0.79 6.50 -14.73
CA LEU A 51 -0.05 5.76 -15.76
C LEU A 51 1.44 5.62 -15.43
N ASN A 52 2.02 6.54 -14.66
CA ASN A 52 3.44 6.49 -14.31
C ASN A 52 3.75 5.31 -13.40
N THR A 53 2.97 5.14 -12.33
CA THR A 53 3.12 3.99 -11.44
C THR A 53 2.79 2.69 -12.18
N MET A 54 1.75 2.68 -13.01
CA MET A 54 1.32 1.46 -13.72
C MET A 54 2.29 1.01 -14.81
N ASN A 55 3.05 1.92 -15.42
CA ASN A 55 4.04 1.59 -16.47
C ASN A 55 5.46 1.36 -15.93
N THR A 56 5.66 1.43 -14.62
CA THR A 56 6.98 1.26 -13.99
C THR A 56 6.99 -0.01 -13.15
N PHE A 57 8.04 -0.82 -13.24
CA PHE A 57 8.21 -2.04 -12.45
C PHE A 57 9.09 -1.86 -11.19
N SER A 58 9.52 -0.64 -10.91
CA SER A 58 10.26 -0.28 -9.69
C SER A 58 9.44 -0.59 -8.45
N PHE A 59 10.08 -1.14 -7.43
CA PHE A 59 9.41 -1.44 -6.17
C PHE A 59 8.90 -0.16 -5.50
N MET A 60 9.70 0.91 -5.45
CA MET A 60 9.33 2.14 -4.76
C MET A 60 8.38 3.03 -5.57
N LEU A 61 8.48 2.99 -6.91
CA LEU A 61 7.80 3.95 -7.80
C LEU A 61 6.75 3.30 -8.71
N GLY A 62 6.64 1.98 -8.70
CA GLY A 62 5.94 1.22 -9.71
C GLY A 62 4.95 0.21 -9.17
N VAL A 63 4.31 -0.50 -10.10
CA VAL A 63 3.24 -1.46 -9.82
C VAL A 63 3.69 -2.63 -8.94
N SER A 64 4.98 -3.00 -8.97
CA SER A 64 5.49 -4.11 -8.16
C SER A 64 5.37 -3.85 -6.65
N GLY A 65 5.63 -2.62 -6.20
CA GLY A 65 5.40 -2.22 -4.81
C GLY A 65 3.93 -2.13 -4.44
N VAL A 66 3.10 -1.67 -5.37
CA VAL A 66 1.64 -1.62 -5.20
C VAL A 66 1.07 -3.03 -4.96
N VAL A 67 1.45 -3.98 -5.81
CA VAL A 67 1.00 -5.39 -5.70
C VAL A 67 1.55 -6.05 -4.44
N TYR A 68 2.78 -5.71 -4.03
CA TYR A 68 3.34 -6.18 -2.78
C TYR A 68 2.48 -5.76 -1.58
N GLU A 69 2.12 -4.48 -1.49
CA GLU A 69 1.33 -4.00 -0.36
C GLU A 69 -0.10 -4.55 -0.35
N ILE A 70 -0.72 -4.73 -1.52
CA ILE A 70 -2.01 -5.42 -1.66
C ILE A 70 -1.92 -6.83 -1.08
N SER A 71 -0.84 -7.54 -1.41
CA SER A 71 -0.57 -8.89 -0.91
C SER A 71 -0.31 -8.88 0.60
N ARG A 72 0.44 -7.88 1.10
CA ARG A 72 0.75 -7.72 2.53
C ARG A 72 -0.50 -7.59 3.40
N LYS A 73 -1.52 -6.84 2.93
CA LYS A 73 -2.80 -6.71 3.67
C LYS A 73 -3.57 -8.03 3.79
N GLN A 74 -3.26 -9.03 2.96
CA GLN A 74 -3.90 -10.35 2.98
C GLN A 74 -3.07 -11.42 3.69
N ASP A 75 -1.80 -11.14 3.99
CA ASP A 75 -0.86 -12.09 4.58
C ASP A 75 0.06 -11.39 5.58
N ASP A 76 -0.27 -11.53 6.87
CA ASP A 76 0.46 -10.94 8.00
C ASP A 76 1.92 -11.40 8.12
N ARG A 77 2.35 -12.40 7.34
CA ARG A 77 3.75 -12.85 7.29
C ARG A 77 4.63 -11.90 6.47
N LEU A 78 4.03 -11.10 5.58
CA LEU A 78 4.74 -10.12 4.77
C LEU A 78 5.07 -8.89 5.60
N LEU A 79 6.32 -8.43 5.50
CA LEU A 79 6.86 -7.35 6.32
C LEU A 79 6.43 -5.98 5.81
N ASN A 80 6.28 -5.00 6.70
CA ASN A 80 6.27 -3.61 6.28
C ASN A 80 7.68 -3.18 5.84
N VAL A 81 7.89 -3.13 4.53
CA VAL A 81 9.17 -2.80 3.88
C VAL A 81 9.57 -1.34 4.03
N LEU A 82 8.61 -0.42 4.21
CA LEU A 82 8.90 1.00 4.39
C LEU A 82 9.44 1.31 5.78
N LEU A 83 8.88 0.64 6.78
CA LEU A 83 9.32 0.79 8.16
C LEU A 83 10.52 -0.09 8.51
N LEU A 84 11.01 -0.87 7.53
CA LEU A 84 12.06 -1.85 7.71
C LEU A 84 11.82 -2.63 9.00
N GLU A 85 10.62 -3.25 9.12
CA GLU A 85 10.28 -4.20 10.19
C GLU A 85 11.14 -5.49 10.09
N LEU A 86 12.45 -5.32 9.94
CA LEU A 86 13.46 -6.32 10.23
C LEU A 86 13.22 -6.69 11.69
N LYS A 87 12.63 -7.88 11.91
CA LYS A 87 12.56 -8.50 13.23
C LYS A 87 13.90 -8.27 13.91
N ARG A 88 13.89 -7.57 15.05
CA ARG A 88 15.05 -7.52 15.95
C ARG A 88 15.43 -8.98 16.18
N THR A 89 16.57 -9.37 15.60
CA THR A 89 17.17 -10.68 15.78
C THR A 89 17.87 -10.73 17.13
#